data_AF-A0A943SWH8-F1
#
_entry.id   AF-A0A943SWH8-F1
#
_cell.length_a   1.000
_cell.length_b   1.000
_cell.length_c   1.000
_cell.angle_alpha   90.00
_cell.angle_beta   90.00
_cell.angle_gamma   90.00
#
_symmetry.space_group_name_H-M   'P 1'
#
loop_
_entity.id
_entity.type
_entity.pdbx_description
1 polymer ?
#
loop_
_entity_poly.entity_id
_entity_poly.type
_entity_poly.pdbx_seq_one_letter_code
_entity_poly.pdbx_strand_id
1 'polypeptide(L)' 'MTLASQIASDLLDIKAVYLKPEEPFTWASGIKSPIYTDNRITLSY' A
#
# COMPACT_ATOMS: atom_id res chain seq x y z
N MET A 1 -8.96 -2.57 -18.22
CA MET A 1 -7.93 -2.49 -17.17
C MET A 1 -6.96 -3.64 -17.34
N THR A 2 -5.67 -3.43 -17.09
CA THR A 2 -4.71 -4.55 -17.05
C THR A 2 -4.84 -5.30 -15.73
N LEU A 3 -4.33 -6.53 -15.66
CA LEU A 3 -4.28 -7.28 -14.39
C LEU A 3 -3.56 -6.48 -13.29
N ALA A 4 -2.45 -5.83 -13.64
CA ALA A 4 -1.70 -4.99 -12.71
C ALA A 4 -2.53 -3.80 -12.19
N SER A 5 -3.29 -3.13 -13.05
CA SER A 5 -4.16 -2.02 -12.64
C SER A 5 -5.31 -2.49 -11.74
N GLN A 6 -5.87 -3.68 -12.00
CA GLN A 6 -6.93 -4.23 -11.14
C GLN A 6 -6.39 -4.55 -9.75
N ILE A 7 -5.27 -5.29 -9.67
CA ILE A 7 -4.64 -5.63 -8.39
C ILE A 7 -4.28 -4.36 -7.60
N ALA A 8 -3.73 -3.34 -8.27
CA ALA A 8 -3.42 -2.07 -7.61
C ALA A 8 -4.67 -1.39 -7.02
N SER A 9 -5.80 -1.41 -7.74
CA SER A 9 -7.07 -0.90 -7.22
C SER A 9 -7.51 -1.68 -5.98
N ASP A 10 -7.54 -3.02 -6.08
CA ASP A 10 -8.00 -3.87 -4.99
C ASP A 10 -7.16 -3.69 -3.71
N LEU A 11 -5.83 -3.55 -3.86
CA LEU A 11 -4.92 -3.33 -2.73
C LEU A 11 -5.12 -1.96 -2.06
N LEU A 12 -5.46 -0.92 -2.82
CA LEU A 12 -5.78 0.41 -2.29
C LEU A 12 -7.15 0.43 -1.60
N ASP A 13 -8.11 -0.35 -2.12
CA ASP A 13 -9.47 -0.44 -1.60
C ASP A 13 -9.48 -1.15 -0.23
N ILE A 14 -8.84 -2.31 -0.12
CA ILE A 14 -8.75 -3.06 1.15
C ILE A 14 -7.70 -2.49 2.14
N LYS A 15 -7.03 -1.40 1.77
CA LYS A 15 -5.96 -0.77 2.58
C LYS A 15 -4.78 -1.69 2.88
N ALA A 16 -4.46 -2.59 1.94
CA ALA A 16 -3.18 -3.30 1.91
C ALA A 16 -2.04 -2.37 1.44
N VAL A 17 -2.36 -1.33 0.67
CA VAL A 17 -1.42 -0.27 0.25
C VAL A 17 -1.95 1.11 0.65
N TYR A 18 -1.07 1.97 1.15
CA TYR A 18 -1.33 3.37 1.44
C TYR A 18 -0.35 4.26 0.68
N LEU A 19 -0.86 5.35 0.11
CA LEU A 19 -0.06 6.41 -0.52
C LEU A 19 -0.28 7.72 0.24
N LYS A 20 0.78 8.26 0.84
CA LYS A 20 0.82 9.53 1.56
C LYS A 20 2.07 10.34 1.18
N PRO A 21 2.10 10.94 -0.02
CA PRO A 21 3.25 11.73 -0.46
C PRO A 21 3.52 12.96 0.41
N GLU A 22 2.46 13.62 0.88
CA GLU A 22 2.56 14.84 1.71
C GLU A 22 2.82 14.56 3.21
N GLU A 23 2.42 13.38 3.69
CA GLU A 23 2.63 12.94 5.08
C GLU A 23 3.27 11.54 5.13
N PRO A 24 4.60 11.44 4.84
CA PRO A 24 5.26 10.14 4.68
C PRO A 24 5.31 9.32 5.95
N PHE A 25 5.23 8.01 5.79
CA PHE A 25 5.47 7.03 6.86
C PHE A 25 6.95 7.00 7.24
N THR A 26 7.25 6.64 8.48
CA THR A 26 8.61 6.24 8.89
C THR A 26 8.66 4.72 8.95
N TRP A 27 9.48 4.11 8.09
CA TRP A 27 9.75 2.68 8.15
C TRP A 27 10.63 2.32 9.34
N ALA A 28 10.70 1.04 9.68
CA ALA A 28 11.49 0.55 10.82
C ALA A 28 12.99 0.90 10.72
N SER A 29 13.52 1.08 9.51
CA SER A 29 14.89 1.56 9.26
C SER A 29 15.09 3.05 9.51
N GLY A 30 14.03 3.81 9.82
CA GLY A 30 14.04 5.26 9.94
C GLY A 30 13.79 6.01 8.62
N ILE A 31 13.75 5.31 7.47
CA ILE A 31 13.48 5.91 6.17
C ILE A 31 12.06 6.50 6.12
N LYS A 32 11.94 7.74 5.62
CA LYS A 32 10.66 8.35 5.26
C LYS A 32 10.23 7.84 3.88
N SER A 33 9.05 7.24 3.80
CA SER A 33 8.51 6.69 2.56
C SER A 33 7.09 7.20 2.32
N PRO A 34 6.76 7.62 1.09
CA PRO A 34 5.41 8.04 0.74
C PRO A 34 4.43 6.85 0.60
N ILE A 35 4.93 5.62 0.72
CA ILE A 35 4.15 4.39 0.56
C ILE A 35 4.36 3.43 1.73
N TYR A 36 3.26 2.82 2.16
CA TYR A 36 3.27 1.67 3.07
C TYR A 36 2.47 0.53 2.43
N THR A 37 3.00 -0.69 2.51
CA THR A 37 2.40 -1.89 1.92
C THR A 37 2.46 -3.04 2.91
N ASP A 38 1.31 -3.66 3.17
CA ASP A 38 1.20 -4.91 3.90
C ASP A 38 0.24 -5.88 3.20
N ASN A 39 0.78 -6.71 2.31
CA ASN A 39 0.00 -7.70 1.57
C ASN A 39 -0.50 -8.85 2.46
N ARG A 40 -0.11 -8.96 3.73
CA ARG A 40 -0.71 -9.97 4.63
C ARG A 40 -2.20 -9.74 4.83
N ILE A 41 -2.66 -8.49 4.66
CA ILE A 41 -4.06 -8.11 4.70
C ILE A 41 -4.88 -8.83 3.61
N THR A 42 -4.29 -9.16 2.46
CA THR A 42 -5.00 -9.85 1.37
C THR A 42 -5.49 -11.23 1.77
N LEU A 43 -4.95 -11.85 2.84
CA LEU A 43 -5.39 -13.16 3.32
C LEU A 43 -6.74 -13.10 4.06
N SER A 44 -7.24 -11.91 4.38
CA SER A 44 -8.52 -11.71 5.09
C SER A 44 -9.71 -11.46 4.15
N TYR A 45 -9.48 -11.51 2.83
CA TYR A 45 -10.45 -11.25 1.76
C TYR A 45 -10.39 -12.40 0.74
#